data_AF-A0A1V5T8C3-F1
#
_entry.id   AF-A0A1V5T8C3-F1
#
_cell.length_a   1.000
_cell.length_b   1.000
_cell.length_c   1.000
_cell.angle_alpha   90.00
_cell.angle_beta   90.00
_cell.angle_gamma   90.00
#
_symmetry.space_group_name_H-M   'P 1'
#
loop_
_entity.id
_entity.type
_entity.pdbx_description
1 polymer ?
#
loop_
_entity_poly.entity_id
_entity_poly.type
_entity_poly.pdbx_seq_one_letter_code
_entity_poly.pdbx_strand_id
1 'polypeptide(L)'
;MEKKDAYSPNGVALATGIAVLTFVILSGTTLWIPASRLQNLHLRSIALSFSEAASAVSTMARLDRPLPYLRSGFLDATGLSAHPSWDERYYNKRSNYADSNKHPAADPAASPDSVLRTVTGRQDFSVPIAPEGSVIDTASAGALPAEPRFNMVHSSENPLKVYMFGDSQVFSLGSGLSRLAGKDSPVSVEFLAIHSSGFVRWDYYSWPDKLDDYFSSNPCDAAVMMLGMNDYQSFWNSRGEIMKKGTPEWEAAYREKCGRIIDRVLMSVPRIYWVSMPLVKNSEYNETLEYIDKVQDDICESWSPDLVVRIRLRDAIPGTGKPYTDFLTSPLGNQVRVMSEDGSHFTVEGGQIAMKPLFDRLARDYLFSEVPVAKFPD
;
A
#
# COMPACT_ATOMS: atom_id res chain seq x y z
N MET A 1 -14.14 -47.57 -37.33
CA MET A 1 -14.53 -47.37 -35.92
C MET A 1 -14.82 -45.89 -35.75
N GLU A 2 -16.07 -45.52 -36.01
CA GLU A 2 -16.55 -44.13 -35.99
C GLU A 2 -16.53 -43.62 -34.55
N LYS A 3 -15.75 -42.58 -34.25
CA LYS A 3 -15.87 -41.87 -32.98
C LYS A 3 -17.22 -41.17 -32.98
N LYS A 4 -18.14 -41.65 -32.15
CA LYS A 4 -19.35 -40.92 -31.77
C LYS A 4 -18.93 -39.72 -30.90
N ASP A 5 -18.55 -38.63 -31.54
CA ASP A 5 -18.59 -37.31 -30.94
C ASP A 5 -20.06 -36.89 -30.85
N ALA A 6 -20.62 -36.85 -29.64
CA ALA A 6 -21.77 -36.01 -29.32
C ALA A 6 -21.98 -36.00 -27.81
N TYR A 7 -21.58 -34.92 -27.16
CA TYR A 7 -22.25 -34.53 -25.91
C TYR A 7 -23.75 -34.42 -26.23
N SER A 8 -24.58 -35.28 -25.65
CA SER A 8 -26.03 -35.19 -25.86
C SER A 8 -26.53 -33.84 -25.31
N PRO A 9 -27.57 -33.22 -25.90
CA PRO A 9 -28.14 -31.98 -25.36
C PRO A 9 -28.47 -32.06 -23.86
N ASN A 10 -28.92 -33.24 -23.41
CA ASN A 10 -29.17 -33.52 -22.00
C ASN A 10 -27.88 -33.56 -21.16
N GLY A 11 -26.79 -34.08 -21.71
CA GLY A 11 -25.48 -34.09 -21.06
C GLY A 11 -24.90 -32.68 -20.90
N VAL A 12 -25.05 -31.82 -21.91
CA VAL A 12 -24.63 -30.41 -21.84
C VAL A 12 -25.48 -29.63 -20.84
N ALA A 13 -26.80 -29.83 -20.85
CA ALA A 13 -27.71 -29.18 -19.90
C ALA A 13 -27.40 -29.59 -18.45
N LEU A 14 -27.15 -30.88 -18.21
CA LEU A 14 -26.78 -31.39 -16.89
C LEU A 14 -25.45 -30.82 -16.42
N ALA A 15 -24.42 -30.82 -17.27
CA ALA A 15 -23.10 -30.27 -16.95
C ALA A 15 -23.19 -28.77 -16.65
N THR A 16 -23.97 -28.02 -17.42
CA THR A 16 -24.21 -26.59 -17.20
C THR A 16 -24.93 -26.35 -15.87
N GLY A 17 -25.95 -27.14 -15.56
CA GLY A 17 -26.67 -27.06 -14.29
C GLY A 17 -25.76 -27.31 -13.09
N ILE A 18 -24.89 -28.32 -13.16
CA ILE A 18 -23.89 -28.62 -12.13
C ILE A 18 -22.89 -27.47 -11.98
N ALA A 19 -22.40 -26.91 -13.09
CA ALA A 19 -21.46 -25.78 -13.07
C ALA A 19 -22.07 -24.53 -12.43
N VAL A 20 -23.31 -24.19 -12.79
CA VAL A 20 -24.05 -23.05 -12.21
C VAL A 20 -24.30 -23.26 -10.73
N LEU A 21 -24.76 -24.46 -10.33
CA LEU A 21 -24.98 -24.79 -8.92
C LEU A 21 -23.69 -24.69 -8.10
N THR A 22 -22.59 -25.22 -8.64
CA THR A 22 -21.27 -25.15 -8.01
C THR A 22 -20.82 -23.71 -7.86
N PHE A 23 -20.94 -22.89 -8.90
CA PHE A 23 -20.60 -21.46 -8.86
C PHE A 23 -21.42 -20.69 -7.82
N VAL A 24 -22.73 -20.96 -7.74
CA VAL A 24 -23.65 -20.34 -6.78
C VAL A 24 -23.27 -20.68 -5.34
N ILE A 25 -22.90 -21.93 -5.07
CA ILE A 25 -22.50 -22.37 -3.72
C ILE A 25 -21.13 -21.80 -3.34
N LEU A 26 -20.16 -21.78 -4.26
CA LEU A 26 -18.82 -21.25 -4.02
C LEU A 26 -18.80 -19.73 -3.85
N SER A 27 -19.71 -19.03 -4.53
CA SER A 27 -19.82 -17.56 -4.48
C SER A 27 -20.94 -17.09 -3.55
N GLY A 28 -21.56 -17.98 -2.77
CA GLY A 28 -22.78 -17.71 -2.02
C GLY A 28 -22.71 -16.46 -1.13
N THR A 29 -21.54 -16.18 -0.54
CA THR A 29 -21.29 -15.02 0.34
C THR A 29 -21.16 -13.68 -0.41
N THR A 30 -21.02 -13.68 -1.74
CA THR A 30 -20.86 -12.48 -2.57
C THR A 30 -22.01 -12.24 -3.55
N LEU A 31 -22.92 -13.21 -3.73
CA LEU A 31 -24.08 -13.11 -4.63
C LEU A 31 -25.07 -11.98 -4.26
N TRP A 32 -25.05 -11.51 -3.01
CA TRP A 32 -25.87 -10.37 -2.58
C TRP A 32 -25.51 -9.07 -3.32
N ILE A 33 -24.27 -8.92 -3.79
CA ILE A 33 -23.78 -7.71 -4.46
C ILE A 33 -24.54 -7.43 -5.77
N PRO A 34 -24.57 -8.35 -6.76
CA PRO A 34 -25.39 -8.15 -7.96
C PRO A 34 -26.90 -8.13 -7.65
N ALA A 35 -27.39 -8.95 -6.71
CA ALA A 35 -28.80 -8.99 -6.34
C ALA A 35 -29.30 -7.63 -5.80
N SER A 36 -28.48 -6.93 -5.01
CA SER A 36 -28.81 -5.62 -4.44
C SER A 36 -28.90 -4.48 -5.47
N ARG A 37 -28.27 -4.65 -6.64
CA ARG A 37 -28.20 -3.65 -7.73
C ARG A 37 -29.37 -3.73 -8.71
N LEU A 38 -30.26 -4.72 -8.56
CA LEU A 38 -31.46 -4.83 -9.40
C LEU A 38 -32.42 -3.65 -9.13
N GLN A 39 -32.74 -2.91 -10.20
CA GLN A 39 -33.65 -1.75 -10.12
C GLN A 39 -35.11 -2.15 -9.88
N ASN A 40 -35.52 -3.34 -10.30
CA ASN A 40 -36.86 -3.86 -10.07
C ASN A 40 -36.98 -4.42 -8.64
N LEU A 41 -37.86 -3.82 -7.83
CA LEU A 41 -38.07 -4.16 -6.42
C LEU A 41 -38.45 -5.63 -6.18
N HIS A 42 -39.33 -6.20 -7.02
CA HIS A 42 -39.77 -7.58 -6.87
C HIS A 42 -38.69 -8.59 -7.25
N LEU A 43 -37.95 -8.32 -8.34
CA LEU A 43 -36.83 -9.17 -8.74
C LEU A 43 -35.68 -9.09 -7.73
N ARG A 44 -35.45 -7.91 -7.15
CA ARG A 44 -34.46 -7.71 -6.09
C ARG A 44 -34.80 -8.52 -4.84
N SER A 45 -36.06 -8.50 -4.37
CA SER A 45 -36.44 -9.28 -3.19
C SER A 45 -36.28 -10.79 -3.40
N ILE A 46 -36.60 -11.27 -4.60
CA ILE A 46 -36.43 -12.68 -4.96
C ILE A 46 -34.94 -13.03 -5.06
N ALA A 47 -34.14 -12.22 -5.75
CA ALA A 47 -32.70 -12.48 -5.90
C ALA A 47 -31.96 -12.43 -4.56
N LEU A 48 -32.36 -11.56 -3.64
CA LEU A 48 -31.77 -11.46 -2.30
C LEU A 48 -32.09 -12.70 -1.45
N SER A 49 -33.33 -13.20 -1.46
CA SER A 49 -33.68 -14.40 -0.70
C SER A 49 -32.95 -15.65 -1.21
N PHE A 50 -32.78 -15.78 -2.53
CA PHE A 50 -31.93 -16.83 -3.11
C PHE A 50 -30.45 -16.67 -2.73
N SER A 51 -29.94 -15.44 -2.68
CA SER A 51 -28.55 -15.17 -2.28
C SER A 51 -28.31 -15.50 -0.81
N GLU A 52 -29.27 -15.21 0.08
CA GLU A 52 -29.21 -15.58 1.49
C GLU A 52 -29.22 -17.09 1.71
N ALA A 53 -30.09 -17.82 0.98
CA ALA A 53 -30.12 -19.28 1.02
C ALA A 53 -28.80 -19.90 0.51
N ALA A 54 -28.25 -19.37 -0.59
CA ALA A 54 -26.96 -19.81 -1.11
C ALA A 54 -25.82 -19.52 -0.12
N SER A 55 -25.83 -18.34 0.53
CA SER A 55 -24.87 -17.98 1.56
C SER A 55 -24.97 -18.92 2.76
N ALA A 56 -26.18 -19.23 3.25
CA ALA A 56 -26.39 -20.13 4.38
C ALA A 56 -25.86 -21.54 4.10
N VAL A 57 -26.12 -22.09 2.91
CA VAL A 57 -25.60 -23.40 2.49
C VAL A 57 -24.07 -23.36 2.34
N SER A 58 -23.52 -22.31 1.75
CA SER A 58 -22.08 -22.12 1.58
C SER A 58 -21.34 -22.07 2.93
N THR A 59 -21.87 -21.30 3.89
CA THR A 59 -21.33 -21.18 5.25
C THR A 59 -21.50 -22.48 6.06
N MET A 60 -22.66 -23.14 5.96
CA MET A 60 -22.92 -24.41 6.65
C MET A 60 -21.98 -25.53 6.17
N ALA A 61 -21.72 -25.59 4.87
CA ALA A 61 -20.84 -26.59 4.26
C ALA A 61 -19.35 -26.21 4.32
N ARG A 62 -19.00 -25.03 4.86
CA ARG A 62 -17.65 -24.45 4.83
C ARG A 62 -17.04 -24.32 3.43
N LEU A 63 -17.90 -24.24 2.41
CA LEU A 63 -17.53 -24.10 1.00
C LEU A 63 -17.23 -22.64 0.62
N ASP A 64 -17.25 -21.74 1.59
CA ASP A 64 -16.78 -20.35 1.55
C ASP A 64 -15.24 -20.24 1.60
N ARG A 65 -14.52 -21.37 1.77
CA ARG A 65 -13.05 -21.41 1.99
C ARG A 65 -12.19 -22.24 1.01
N PRO A 66 -12.63 -22.74 -0.15
CA PRO A 66 -11.76 -23.59 -0.97
C PRO A 66 -10.61 -22.81 -1.63
N LEU A 67 -10.77 -21.52 -1.95
CA LEU A 67 -9.65 -20.72 -2.44
C LEU A 67 -8.52 -20.62 -1.41
N PRO A 68 -8.77 -20.25 -0.13
CA PRO A 68 -7.75 -20.25 0.91
C PRO A 68 -7.08 -21.61 1.14
N TYR A 69 -7.83 -22.72 1.15
CA TYR A 69 -7.27 -24.05 1.38
C TYR A 69 -6.51 -24.63 0.17
N LEU A 70 -6.99 -24.38 -1.05
CA LEU A 70 -6.28 -24.75 -2.27
C LEU A 70 -5.02 -23.89 -2.46
N ARG A 71 -5.10 -22.60 -2.09
CA ARG A 71 -3.96 -21.70 -2.00
C ARG A 71 -2.96 -22.23 -0.99
N SER A 72 -3.34 -22.45 0.27
CA SER A 72 -2.40 -22.96 1.29
C SER A 72 -1.76 -24.28 0.87
N GLY A 73 -2.55 -25.21 0.31
CA GLY A 73 -2.02 -26.49 -0.21
C GLY A 73 -1.06 -26.31 -1.39
N PHE A 74 -1.35 -25.40 -2.33
CA PHE A 74 -0.46 -25.06 -3.43
C PHE A 74 0.85 -24.43 -2.94
N LEU A 75 0.78 -23.56 -1.93
CA LEU A 75 1.93 -22.83 -1.39
C LEU A 75 2.87 -23.71 -0.58
N ASP A 76 2.31 -24.64 0.19
CA ASP A 76 3.10 -25.64 0.89
C ASP A 76 3.74 -26.62 -0.09
N ALA A 77 3.01 -27.03 -1.14
CA ALA A 77 3.54 -27.95 -2.15
C ALA A 77 4.65 -27.34 -3.02
N THR A 78 4.70 -26.02 -3.14
CA THR A 78 5.67 -25.30 -3.99
C THR A 78 6.82 -24.68 -3.21
N GLY A 79 6.82 -24.75 -1.88
CA GLY A 79 7.80 -24.08 -1.03
C GLY A 79 7.68 -22.55 -1.01
N LEU A 80 6.64 -21.99 -1.64
CA LEU A 80 6.34 -20.55 -1.66
C LEU A 80 5.90 -20.02 -0.28
N SER A 81 5.55 -20.91 0.66
CA SER A 81 5.33 -20.56 2.07
C SER A 81 6.60 -20.08 2.79
N ALA A 82 7.80 -20.42 2.30
CA ALA A 82 9.08 -19.95 2.83
C ALA A 82 9.57 -18.62 2.19
N HIS A 83 8.91 -18.13 1.14
CA HIS A 83 9.22 -16.89 0.45
C HIS A 83 8.01 -15.94 0.43
N PRO A 84 7.73 -15.23 1.55
CA PRO A 84 6.47 -14.52 1.79
C PRO A 84 6.35 -13.15 1.10
N SER A 85 7.19 -12.83 0.11
CA SER A 85 7.17 -11.54 -0.59
C SER A 85 5.97 -11.35 -1.51
N TRP A 86 5.19 -12.40 -1.80
CA TRP A 86 4.30 -12.39 -2.96
C TRP A 86 2.82 -12.07 -2.71
N ASP A 87 2.20 -12.25 -1.52
CA ASP A 87 0.85 -11.72 -1.17
C ASP A 87 0.18 -12.51 0.01
N GLU A 88 0.12 -11.98 1.23
CA GLU A 88 -0.92 -12.34 2.23
C GLU A 88 -1.02 -11.37 3.43
N ARG A 89 0.03 -10.62 3.78
CA ARG A 89 -0.02 -9.72 4.95
C ARG A 89 -0.99 -8.54 4.80
N TYR A 90 -1.28 -8.10 3.57
CA TYR A 90 -1.88 -6.80 3.36
C TYR A 90 -3.24 -6.81 2.67
N TYR A 91 -3.52 -7.72 1.74
CA TYR A 91 -4.78 -7.72 0.98
C TYR A 91 -5.99 -8.24 1.78
N ASN A 92 -5.78 -8.73 3.01
CA ASN A 92 -6.87 -9.26 3.82
C ASN A 92 -6.60 -9.11 5.33
N LYS A 93 -6.70 -7.89 5.85
CA LYS A 93 -7.00 -7.68 7.27
C LYS A 93 -8.40 -7.08 7.41
N ARG A 94 -9.41 -7.95 7.54
CA ARG A 94 -10.57 -7.60 8.38
C ARG A 94 -10.02 -7.30 9.77
N SER A 95 -9.85 -6.02 10.06
CA SER A 95 -9.06 -5.55 11.19
C SER A 95 -9.70 -5.91 12.53
N ASN A 96 -8.95 -6.62 13.38
CA ASN A 96 -9.05 -6.54 14.84
C ASN A 96 -8.41 -5.22 15.33
N TYR A 97 -8.87 -4.08 14.81
CA TYR A 97 -8.40 -2.74 15.25
C TYR A 97 -8.86 -2.37 16.66
N ALA A 98 -9.56 -3.28 17.36
CA ALA A 98 -10.10 -3.05 18.69
C ALA A 98 -9.13 -3.43 19.82
N ASP A 99 -8.00 -4.11 19.55
CA ASP A 99 -7.17 -4.70 20.62
C ASP A 99 -5.82 -4.00 20.86
N SER A 100 -5.52 -2.88 20.18
CA SER A 100 -4.33 -2.07 20.48
C SER A 100 -4.54 -1.07 21.63
N ASN A 101 -5.72 -1.08 22.28
CA ASN A 101 -6.02 -0.27 23.47
C ASN A 101 -6.02 -1.09 24.78
N LYS A 102 -5.20 -2.13 24.87
CA LYS A 102 -4.88 -2.79 26.15
C LYS A 102 -3.47 -2.44 26.58
N HIS A 103 -3.28 -1.19 27.00
CA HIS A 103 -2.39 -0.96 28.14
C HIS A 103 -3.12 -1.42 29.41
N PRO A 104 -2.44 -2.11 30.35
CA PRO A 104 -3.04 -2.42 31.63
C PRO A 104 -3.47 -1.11 32.30
N ALA A 105 -4.70 -1.09 32.79
CA ALA A 105 -5.27 0.04 33.51
C ALA A 105 -4.29 0.51 34.61
N ALA A 106 -3.95 1.79 34.59
CA ALA A 106 -3.28 2.43 35.70
C ALA A 106 -4.17 2.32 36.95
N ASP A 107 -3.62 1.73 38.01
CA ASP A 107 -4.23 1.61 39.32
C ASP A 107 -4.53 3.02 39.88
N PRO A 108 -5.78 3.35 40.26
CA PRO A 108 -6.15 4.70 40.68
C PRO A 108 -5.84 4.98 42.16
N ALA A 109 -4.71 4.47 42.67
CA ALA A 109 -4.34 4.60 44.08
C ALA A 109 -2.81 4.72 44.28
N ALA A 110 -2.22 5.83 43.83
CA ALA A 110 -0.96 6.31 44.39
C ALA A 110 -0.83 7.83 44.15
N SER A 111 -1.00 8.60 45.22
CA SER A 111 -0.64 10.02 45.24
C SER A 111 0.88 10.19 45.23
N PRO A 112 1.41 11.32 44.73
CA PRO A 112 2.84 11.55 44.61
C PRO A 112 3.36 12.16 45.91
N ASP A 113 3.98 11.36 46.76
CA ASP A 113 4.97 11.85 47.71
C ASP A 113 5.77 10.69 48.29
N SER A 114 7.09 10.88 48.30
CA SER A 114 8.15 10.10 48.97
C SER A 114 8.97 9.14 48.09
N VAL A 115 10.29 8.99 48.23
CA VAL A 115 11.35 9.67 49.00
C VAL A 115 12.67 9.11 48.43
N LEU A 116 13.70 9.95 48.29
CA LEU A 116 15.11 9.54 48.18
C LEU A 116 15.50 8.60 49.35
N ARG A 117 16.21 7.47 49.07
CA ARG A 117 17.37 6.93 49.84
C ARG A 117 17.63 5.47 49.45
N THR A 118 18.79 5.12 48.88
CA THR A 118 20.06 4.72 49.54
C THR A 118 20.10 3.28 50.08
N VAL A 119 20.85 2.43 49.36
CA VAL A 119 21.83 1.38 49.76
C VAL A 119 21.48 0.40 50.90
N THR A 120 21.58 -0.91 50.58
CA THR A 120 22.39 -1.98 51.24
C THR A 120 21.69 -3.34 51.12
N GLY A 121 22.45 -4.43 50.91
CA GLY A 121 21.97 -5.78 51.22
C GLY A 121 22.41 -6.86 50.24
N ARG A 122 23.42 -7.64 50.65
CA ARG A 122 24.08 -8.76 49.99
C ARG A 122 23.47 -10.08 50.48
N GLN A 123 23.48 -11.12 49.64
CA GLN A 123 23.58 -12.59 49.91
C GLN A 123 22.78 -13.38 48.86
N ASP A 124 23.16 -14.55 48.35
CA ASP A 124 24.42 -15.31 48.21
C ASP A 124 24.06 -16.56 47.36
N PHE A 125 25.01 -17.03 46.53
CA PHE A 125 25.25 -18.38 45.95
C PHE A 125 24.06 -19.32 45.60
N SER A 126 23.97 -19.93 44.41
CA SER A 126 24.93 -20.96 43.94
C SER A 126 24.70 -21.40 42.47
N VAL A 127 25.80 -21.64 41.76
CA VAL A 127 25.93 -22.22 40.41
C VAL A 127 26.23 -23.73 40.50
N PRO A 128 25.86 -24.54 39.49
CA PRO A 128 26.71 -25.66 39.08
C PRO A 128 27.22 -25.51 37.63
N ILE A 129 28.47 -25.97 37.45
CA ILE A 129 29.33 -25.88 36.25
C ILE A 129 29.12 -27.10 35.33
N ALA A 130 28.94 -26.82 34.03
CA ALA A 130 29.32 -27.48 32.74
C ALA A 130 29.50 -29.02 32.59
N PRO A 131 29.38 -29.55 31.35
CA PRO A 131 30.55 -29.49 30.45
C PRO A 131 30.27 -29.02 29.02
N GLU A 132 31.37 -28.63 28.37
CA GLU A 132 31.55 -28.04 27.04
C GLU A 132 31.12 -28.95 25.88
N GLY A 133 30.72 -28.29 24.77
CA GLY A 133 30.98 -28.82 23.43
C GLY A 133 29.77 -28.92 22.51
N SER A 134 29.34 -27.81 21.91
CA SER A 134 29.03 -27.77 20.47
C SER A 134 28.86 -26.33 20.01
N VAL A 135 29.77 -25.93 19.13
CA VAL A 135 29.80 -24.63 18.46
C VAL A 135 28.80 -24.71 17.30
N ILE A 136 27.71 -23.95 17.35
CA ILE A 136 26.92 -23.64 16.16
C ILE A 136 26.64 -22.15 16.18
N ASP A 137 27.39 -21.46 15.34
CA ASP A 137 27.28 -20.06 14.99
C ASP A 137 25.87 -19.76 14.45
N THR A 138 25.09 -18.97 15.19
CA THR A 138 23.88 -18.30 14.69
C THR A 138 23.85 -16.89 15.25
N ALA A 139 24.82 -16.07 14.84
CA ALA A 139 24.67 -14.62 14.92
C ALA A 139 23.66 -14.15 13.86
N SER A 140 22.37 -14.13 14.23
CA SER A 140 21.40 -13.20 13.65
C SER A 140 20.71 -12.47 14.79
N ALA A 141 21.48 -11.58 15.41
CA ALA A 141 20.95 -10.61 16.36
C ALA A 141 20.33 -9.48 15.54
N GLY A 142 19.02 -9.32 15.67
CA GLY A 142 18.22 -8.31 14.97
C GLY A 142 18.86 -6.93 15.07
N ALA A 143 19.08 -6.33 13.91
CA ALA A 143 19.50 -4.94 13.83
C ALA A 143 18.36 -4.08 14.41
N LEU A 144 18.71 -3.25 15.39
CA LEU A 144 17.90 -2.09 15.79
C LEU A 144 17.59 -1.25 14.54
N PRO A 145 16.43 -0.55 14.48
CA PRO A 145 16.14 0.35 13.37
C PRO A 145 17.32 1.32 13.21
N ALA A 146 17.87 1.38 12.00
CA ALA A 146 19.03 2.21 11.71
C ALA A 146 18.66 3.68 11.96
N GLU A 147 19.46 4.37 12.79
CA GLU A 147 19.33 5.82 12.98
C GLU A 147 19.30 6.54 11.62
N PRO A 148 18.36 7.49 11.41
CA PRO A 148 18.23 8.20 10.15
C PRO A 148 19.55 8.90 9.76
N ARG A 149 20.03 8.61 8.54
CA ARG A 149 21.38 8.96 8.07
C ARG A 149 21.43 10.35 7.42
N PHE A 150 21.25 11.39 8.21
CA PHE A 150 21.14 12.77 7.71
C PHE A 150 22.39 13.35 7.01
N ASN A 151 23.56 12.70 7.06
CA ASN A 151 24.82 13.26 6.54
C ASN A 151 25.68 12.25 5.75
N MET A 152 25.06 11.25 5.12
CA MET A 152 25.80 10.31 4.27
C MET A 152 26.10 10.95 2.91
N VAL A 153 27.32 10.77 2.41
CA VAL A 153 27.67 11.11 1.03
C VAL A 153 27.38 9.89 0.15
N HIS A 154 26.53 10.07 -0.84
CA HIS A 154 26.09 9.01 -1.75
C HIS A 154 26.92 8.98 -3.04
N SER A 155 27.05 7.78 -3.61
CA SER A 155 27.77 7.51 -4.87
C SER A 155 27.17 6.28 -5.55
N SER A 156 27.61 5.93 -6.74
CA SER A 156 27.17 4.72 -7.43
C SER A 156 27.59 3.43 -6.68
N GLU A 157 28.64 3.49 -5.86
CA GLU A 157 29.06 2.38 -4.98
C GLU A 157 28.24 2.32 -3.68
N ASN A 158 27.71 3.47 -3.23
CA ASN A 158 26.84 3.59 -2.06
C ASN A 158 25.65 4.52 -2.38
N PRO A 159 24.65 4.03 -3.15
CA PRO A 159 23.61 4.89 -3.68
C PRO A 159 22.64 5.35 -2.59
N LEU A 160 22.04 6.52 -2.81
CA LEU A 160 20.86 6.97 -2.09
C LEU A 160 19.73 5.97 -2.31
N LYS A 161 19.34 5.24 -1.26
CA LYS A 161 18.27 4.24 -1.32
C LYS A 161 16.92 4.92 -1.12
N VAL A 162 16.16 5.03 -2.19
CA VAL A 162 14.82 5.61 -2.21
C VAL A 162 13.79 4.49 -2.24
N TYR A 163 12.87 4.49 -1.27
CA TYR A 163 11.71 3.61 -1.30
C TYR A 163 10.45 4.39 -1.70
N MET A 164 9.88 4.04 -2.85
CA MET A 164 8.63 4.64 -3.32
C MET A 164 7.45 3.70 -3.11
N PHE A 165 6.37 4.16 -2.48
CA PHE A 165 5.22 3.32 -2.22
C PHE A 165 3.90 4.02 -2.48
N GLY A 166 2.88 3.24 -2.84
CA GLY A 166 1.57 3.80 -3.02
C GLY A 166 0.60 3.00 -3.89
N ASP A 167 -0.41 3.69 -4.42
CA ASP A 167 -1.46 3.07 -5.20
C ASP A 167 -1.00 2.64 -6.62
N SER A 168 -1.93 2.37 -7.53
CA SER A 168 -1.60 1.91 -8.89
C SER A 168 -0.70 2.88 -9.65
N GLN A 169 -0.77 4.19 -9.37
CA GLN A 169 0.04 5.18 -10.08
C GLN A 169 1.54 4.98 -9.83
N VAL A 170 1.90 4.45 -8.65
CA VAL A 170 3.30 4.20 -8.28
C VAL A 170 3.98 3.21 -9.20
N PHE A 171 3.24 2.31 -9.88
CA PHE A 171 3.87 1.40 -10.83
C PHE A 171 4.59 2.17 -11.94
N SER A 172 3.87 3.08 -12.61
CA SER A 172 4.43 3.88 -13.70
C SER A 172 5.41 4.94 -13.20
N LEU A 173 5.09 5.61 -12.07
CA LEU A 173 5.96 6.64 -11.50
C LEU A 173 7.27 6.07 -10.95
N GLY A 174 7.21 4.97 -10.18
CA GLY A 174 8.38 4.29 -9.63
C GLY A 174 9.25 3.67 -10.72
N SER A 175 8.64 3.02 -11.72
CA SER A 175 9.36 2.54 -12.91
C SER A 175 10.03 3.69 -13.66
N GLY A 176 9.32 4.81 -13.81
CA GLY A 176 9.82 6.02 -14.45
C GLY A 176 11.00 6.64 -13.69
N LEU A 177 10.91 6.78 -12.37
CA LEU A 177 11.98 7.29 -11.51
C LEU A 177 13.20 6.38 -11.53
N SER A 178 13.00 5.05 -11.53
CA SER A 178 14.08 4.06 -11.66
C SER A 178 14.80 4.17 -13.01
N ARG A 179 14.06 4.30 -14.13
CA ARG A 179 14.64 4.55 -15.45
C ARG A 179 15.35 5.90 -15.54
N LEU A 180 14.79 6.94 -14.91
CA LEU A 180 15.35 8.27 -14.85
C LEU A 180 16.71 8.28 -14.13
N ALA A 181 16.82 7.56 -13.02
CA ALA A 181 18.09 7.37 -12.32
C ALA A 181 19.08 6.57 -13.19
N GLY A 182 18.60 5.50 -13.80
CA GLY A 182 19.39 4.61 -14.64
C GLY A 182 20.24 3.62 -13.85
N LYS A 183 20.79 2.65 -14.57
CA LYS A 183 21.72 1.67 -13.98
C LYS A 183 23.00 2.36 -13.48
N ASP A 184 23.54 1.86 -12.37
CA ASP A 184 24.79 2.28 -11.75
C ASP A 184 24.77 3.79 -11.42
N SER A 185 23.61 4.27 -10.98
CA SER A 185 23.38 5.66 -10.58
C SER A 185 23.62 5.83 -9.09
N PRO A 186 24.03 7.03 -8.63
CA PRO A 186 24.08 7.35 -7.20
C PRO A 186 22.72 7.35 -6.52
N VAL A 187 21.62 7.18 -7.26
CA VAL A 187 20.26 7.03 -6.74
C VAL A 187 19.74 5.65 -7.11
N SER A 188 19.35 4.87 -6.10
CA SER A 188 18.72 3.55 -6.25
C SER A 188 17.26 3.63 -5.81
N VAL A 189 16.36 3.06 -6.62
CA VAL A 189 14.91 3.17 -6.42
C VAL A 189 14.32 1.78 -6.31
N GLU A 190 13.76 1.48 -5.15
CA GLU A 190 12.83 0.36 -4.98
C GLU A 190 11.42 0.92 -4.87
N PHE A 191 10.43 0.22 -5.41
CA PHE A 191 9.05 0.67 -5.29
C PHE A 191 8.03 -0.45 -5.08
N LEU A 192 6.91 -0.10 -4.45
CA LEU A 192 5.75 -0.96 -4.25
C LEU A 192 4.47 -0.25 -4.66
N ALA A 193 3.79 -0.79 -5.66
CA ALA A 193 2.50 -0.31 -6.14
C ALA A 193 1.40 -1.33 -5.83
N ILE A 194 0.36 -0.88 -5.13
CA ILE A 194 -0.78 -1.71 -4.75
C ILE A 194 -2.04 -1.11 -5.36
N HIS A 195 -2.56 -1.80 -6.36
CA HIS A 195 -3.76 -1.39 -7.07
C HIS A 195 -4.94 -1.20 -6.11
N SER A 196 -5.76 -0.17 -6.37
CA SER A 196 -6.96 0.14 -5.58
C SER A 196 -6.73 0.45 -4.10
N SER A 197 -5.48 0.54 -3.62
CA SER A 197 -5.17 0.96 -2.26
C SER A 197 -5.21 2.48 -2.10
N GLY A 198 -5.13 2.94 -0.86
CA GLY A 198 -5.22 4.35 -0.50
C GLY A 198 -5.04 4.55 1.01
N PHE A 199 -5.21 5.78 1.50
CA PHE A 199 -5.14 6.06 2.93
C PHE A 199 -6.38 5.56 3.69
N VAL A 200 -7.56 5.47 3.05
CA VAL A 200 -8.81 5.22 3.79
C VAL A 200 -9.07 3.75 4.09
N ARG A 201 -8.91 2.88 3.08
CA ARG A 201 -9.30 1.46 3.11
C ARG A 201 -8.21 0.53 3.65
N TRP A 202 -7.82 0.70 4.91
CA TRP A 202 -6.89 -0.23 5.58
C TRP A 202 -7.48 -1.63 5.78
N ASP A 203 -8.80 -1.77 5.70
CA ASP A 203 -9.49 -3.06 5.63
C ASP A 203 -9.20 -3.82 4.33
N TYR A 204 -8.84 -3.10 3.27
CA TYR A 204 -8.38 -3.66 2.00
C TYR A 204 -6.86 -3.84 1.96
N TYR A 205 -6.10 -2.78 2.28
CA TYR A 205 -4.63 -2.83 2.34
C TYR A 205 -4.09 -1.98 3.48
N SER A 206 -3.48 -2.62 4.47
CA SER A 206 -2.87 -1.94 5.62
C SER A 206 -1.48 -1.40 5.28
N TRP A 207 -1.41 -0.18 4.73
CA TRP A 207 -0.15 0.57 4.58
C TRP A 207 0.63 0.74 5.88
N PRO A 208 0.01 1.02 7.04
CA PRO A 208 0.68 1.05 8.34
C PRO A 208 1.55 -0.18 8.59
N ASP A 209 0.94 -1.36 8.53
CA ASP A 209 1.64 -2.62 8.78
C ASP A 209 2.70 -2.89 7.71
N LYS A 210 2.48 -2.42 6.47
CA LYS A 210 3.45 -2.62 5.38
C LYS A 210 4.73 -1.89 5.61
N LEU A 211 4.60 -0.64 6.02
CA LEU A 211 5.72 0.24 6.21
C LEU A 211 6.51 -0.19 7.44
N ASP A 212 5.84 -0.60 8.54
CA ASP A 212 6.50 -1.16 9.72
C ASP A 212 7.38 -2.36 9.36
N ASP A 213 6.83 -3.34 8.63
CA ASP A 213 7.57 -4.53 8.20
C ASP A 213 8.68 -4.23 7.19
N TYR A 214 8.43 -3.33 6.24
CA TYR A 214 9.41 -3.00 5.22
C TYR A 214 10.62 -2.31 5.86
N PHE A 215 10.39 -1.26 6.65
CA PHE A 215 11.48 -0.48 7.25
C PHE A 215 12.20 -1.22 8.39
N SER A 216 11.58 -2.21 9.03
CA SER A 216 12.27 -3.04 10.03
C SER A 216 13.41 -3.87 9.43
N SER A 217 13.34 -4.17 8.14
CA SER A 217 14.28 -5.08 7.46
C SER A 217 15.06 -4.42 6.32
N ASN A 218 14.60 -3.27 5.83
CA ASN A 218 15.15 -2.59 4.67
C ASN A 218 15.50 -1.14 5.03
N PRO A 219 16.76 -0.84 5.38
CA PRO A 219 17.19 0.52 5.62
C PRO A 219 17.18 1.32 4.32
N CYS A 220 16.47 2.45 4.32
CA CYS A 220 16.38 3.40 3.23
C CYS A 220 16.81 4.78 3.70
N ASP A 221 17.21 5.63 2.76
CA ASP A 221 17.66 6.99 3.04
C ASP A 221 16.55 8.02 2.79
N ALA A 222 15.59 7.70 1.91
CA ALA A 222 14.44 8.55 1.61
C ALA A 222 13.20 7.70 1.30
N ALA A 223 12.02 8.25 1.61
CA ALA A 223 10.75 7.67 1.18
C ALA A 223 10.01 8.61 0.22
N VAL A 224 9.33 8.02 -0.76
CA VAL A 224 8.45 8.72 -1.69
C VAL A 224 7.07 8.07 -1.58
N MET A 225 6.03 8.86 -1.40
CA MET A 225 4.67 8.32 -1.29
C MET A 225 3.71 8.97 -2.26
N MET A 226 2.87 8.15 -2.91
CA MET A 226 1.74 8.60 -3.72
C MET A 226 0.52 7.72 -3.44
N LEU A 227 -0.43 8.27 -2.70
CA LEU A 227 -1.68 7.62 -2.37
C LEU A 227 -2.78 8.65 -2.49
N GLY A 228 -3.94 8.28 -3.00
CA GLY A 228 -5.10 9.18 -3.03
C GLY A 228 -6.05 8.94 -4.20
N MET A 229 -5.60 8.24 -5.25
CA MET A 229 -6.40 8.00 -6.45
C MET A 229 -7.74 7.34 -6.14
N ASN A 230 -7.77 6.49 -5.11
CA ASN A 230 -8.93 5.70 -4.74
C ASN A 230 -9.67 6.27 -3.52
N ASP A 231 -9.19 7.34 -2.90
CA ASP A 231 -9.61 7.69 -1.54
C ASP A 231 -10.93 8.45 -1.46
N TYR A 232 -11.41 9.08 -2.54
CA TYR A 232 -12.69 9.79 -2.56
C TYR A 232 -13.91 8.83 -2.57
N GLN A 233 -14.00 8.02 -1.52
CA GLN A 233 -15.01 7.02 -1.25
C GLN A 233 -15.42 7.07 0.22
N SER A 234 -16.69 6.73 0.49
CA SER A 234 -17.14 6.53 1.87
C SER A 234 -16.48 5.28 2.45
N PHE A 235 -16.13 5.31 3.74
CA PHE A 235 -15.52 4.16 4.41
C PHE A 235 -16.06 4.02 5.84
N TRP A 236 -15.91 2.83 6.42
CA TRP A 236 -16.36 2.54 7.78
C TRP A 236 -15.29 2.97 8.78
N ASN A 237 -15.68 3.67 9.84
CA ASN A 237 -14.78 3.95 10.96
C ASN A 237 -14.64 2.72 11.89
N SER A 238 -13.80 2.84 12.91
CA SER A 238 -13.57 1.78 13.92
C SER A 238 -14.81 1.44 14.74
N ARG A 239 -15.83 2.32 14.77
CA ARG A 239 -17.12 2.10 15.45
C ARG A 239 -18.16 1.42 14.55
N GLY A 240 -17.82 1.11 13.29
CA GLY A 240 -18.75 0.52 12.33
C GLY A 240 -19.76 1.53 11.77
N GLU A 241 -19.44 2.82 11.78
CA GLU A 241 -20.27 3.88 11.17
C GLU A 241 -19.70 4.26 9.80
N ILE A 242 -20.58 4.53 8.82
CA ILE A 242 -20.15 5.01 7.50
C ILE A 242 -19.77 6.49 7.61
N MET A 243 -18.51 6.80 7.33
CA MET A 243 -18.05 8.16 7.07
C MET A 243 -18.30 8.46 5.59
N LYS A 244 -19.26 9.34 5.32
CA LYS A 244 -19.64 9.70 3.95
C LYS A 244 -18.56 10.60 3.35
N LYS A 245 -18.08 10.27 2.15
CA LYS A 245 -17.08 11.11 1.45
C LYS A 245 -17.50 12.58 1.37
N GLY A 246 -16.54 13.48 1.58
CA GLY A 246 -16.73 14.93 1.53
C GLY A 246 -17.43 15.55 2.74
N THR A 247 -17.75 14.78 3.80
CA THR A 247 -18.21 15.38 5.07
C THR A 247 -17.02 15.78 5.95
N PRO A 248 -17.19 16.75 6.87
CA PRO A 248 -16.13 17.15 7.79
C PRO A 248 -15.55 15.99 8.62
N GLU A 249 -16.40 15.03 9.02
CA GLU A 249 -15.97 13.86 9.78
C GLU A 249 -15.09 12.94 8.93
N TRP A 250 -15.44 12.74 7.66
CA TRP A 250 -14.63 11.97 6.71
C TRP A 250 -13.28 12.62 6.50
N GLU A 251 -13.23 13.95 6.33
CA GLU A 251 -11.98 14.68 6.12
C GLU A 251 -11.08 14.63 7.36
N ALA A 252 -11.66 14.75 8.57
CA ALA A 252 -10.91 14.60 9.81
C ALA A 252 -10.27 13.21 9.92
N ALA A 253 -11.02 12.15 9.60
CA ALA A 253 -10.47 10.79 9.60
C ALA A 253 -9.44 10.56 8.48
N TYR A 254 -9.61 11.20 7.32
CA TYR A 254 -8.62 11.19 6.25
C TYR A 254 -7.30 11.80 6.71
N ARG A 255 -7.36 13.00 7.31
CA ARG A 255 -6.19 13.71 7.88
C ARG A 255 -5.47 12.87 8.92
N GLU A 256 -6.21 12.25 9.85
CA GLU A 256 -5.65 11.33 10.86
C GLU A 256 -4.91 10.15 10.22
N LYS A 257 -5.50 9.54 9.19
CA LYS A 257 -4.91 8.39 8.49
C LYS A 257 -3.66 8.76 7.71
N CYS A 258 -3.64 9.91 7.04
CA CYS A 258 -2.44 10.43 6.39
C CYS A 258 -1.33 10.72 7.40
N GLY A 259 -1.65 11.42 8.50
CA GLY A 259 -0.70 11.73 9.57
C GLY A 259 -0.03 10.48 10.13
N ARG A 260 -0.81 9.42 10.41
CA ARG A 260 -0.28 8.13 10.88
C ARG A 260 0.69 7.43 9.93
N ILE A 261 0.54 7.63 8.62
CA ILE A 261 1.50 7.12 7.63
C ILE A 261 2.77 7.98 7.64
N ILE A 262 2.62 9.30 7.66
CA ILE A 262 3.73 10.25 7.71
C ILE A 262 4.59 9.99 8.95
N ASP A 263 3.98 9.99 10.15
CA ASP A 263 4.64 9.71 11.42
C ASP A 263 5.46 8.42 11.35
N ARG A 264 4.83 7.35 10.86
CA ARG A 264 5.46 6.03 10.77
C ARG A 264 6.68 6.02 9.88
N VAL A 265 6.58 6.64 8.71
CA VAL A 265 7.68 6.68 7.76
C VAL A 265 8.82 7.56 8.29
N LEU A 266 8.51 8.70 8.93
CA LEU A 266 9.51 9.58 9.54
C LEU A 266 10.25 8.96 10.73
N MET A 267 9.75 7.85 11.32
CA MET A 267 10.54 7.07 12.29
C MET A 267 11.71 6.32 11.64
N SER A 268 11.67 6.10 10.32
CA SER A 268 12.65 5.27 9.60
C SER A 268 13.50 6.05 8.61
N VAL A 269 13.00 7.17 8.09
CA VAL A 269 13.71 8.01 7.12
C VAL A 269 13.72 9.48 7.55
N PRO A 270 14.76 10.24 7.18
CA PRO A 270 14.88 11.66 7.49
C PRO A 270 13.81 12.54 6.84
N ARG A 271 13.25 12.11 5.70
CA ARG A 271 12.37 12.92 4.86
C ARG A 271 11.45 12.07 3.98
N ILE A 272 10.24 12.59 3.77
CA ILE A 272 9.23 12.05 2.86
C ILE A 272 9.00 13.02 1.70
N TYR A 273 8.97 12.48 0.49
CA TYR A 273 8.48 13.18 -0.69
C TYR A 273 7.07 12.71 -1.02
N TRP A 274 6.07 13.55 -0.74
CA TRP A 274 4.67 13.26 -1.00
C TRP A 274 4.28 13.77 -2.38
N VAL A 275 4.10 12.84 -3.31
CA VAL A 275 3.70 13.15 -4.68
C VAL A 275 2.21 13.47 -4.73
N SER A 276 1.87 14.59 -5.37
CA SER A 276 0.51 15.12 -5.51
C SER A 276 -0.35 14.28 -6.46
N MET A 277 -1.65 14.58 -6.54
CA MET A 277 -2.53 13.93 -7.51
C MET A 277 -2.29 14.41 -8.96
N PRO A 278 -2.43 13.53 -9.97
CA PRO A 278 -2.28 13.92 -11.37
C PRO A 278 -3.46 14.76 -11.87
N LEU A 279 -3.29 15.35 -13.06
CA LEU A 279 -4.41 15.83 -13.87
C LEU A 279 -4.88 14.68 -14.77
N VAL A 280 -6.16 14.34 -14.74
CA VAL A 280 -6.73 13.21 -15.49
C VAL A 280 -7.78 13.65 -16.51
N LYS A 281 -8.02 12.82 -17.53
CA LYS A 281 -8.86 13.14 -18.69
C LYS A 281 -10.34 13.32 -18.34
N ASN A 282 -10.84 12.48 -17.43
CA ASN A 282 -12.23 12.54 -16.98
C ASN A 282 -12.39 13.70 -15.99
N SER A 283 -13.20 14.69 -16.34
CA SER A 283 -13.36 15.92 -15.54
C SER A 283 -13.95 15.66 -14.16
N GLU A 284 -14.97 14.81 -14.05
CA GLU A 284 -15.61 14.47 -12.77
C GLU A 284 -14.60 13.79 -11.83
N TYR A 285 -13.84 12.83 -12.35
CA TYR A 285 -12.79 12.18 -11.56
C TYR A 285 -11.68 13.18 -11.18
N ASN A 286 -11.29 14.05 -12.11
CA ASN A 286 -10.31 15.11 -11.84
C ASN A 286 -10.77 16.05 -10.71
N GLU A 287 -12.04 16.44 -10.65
CA GLU A 287 -12.60 17.24 -9.55
C GLU A 287 -12.46 16.51 -8.20
N THR A 288 -12.65 15.19 -8.18
CA THR A 288 -12.44 14.41 -6.95
C THR A 288 -10.97 14.36 -6.54
N LEU A 289 -10.05 14.24 -7.50
CA LEU A 289 -8.62 14.25 -7.24
C LEU A 289 -8.14 15.63 -6.77
N GLU A 290 -8.74 16.71 -7.28
CA GLU A 290 -8.48 18.09 -6.82
C GLU A 290 -8.88 18.29 -5.36
N TYR A 291 -10.03 17.74 -4.97
CA TYR A 291 -10.45 17.76 -3.57
C TYR A 291 -9.45 17.00 -2.68
N ILE A 292 -9.05 15.79 -3.07
CA ILE A 292 -8.06 15.00 -2.33
C ILE A 292 -6.72 15.73 -2.25
N ASP A 293 -6.22 16.25 -3.36
CA ASP A 293 -4.91 16.91 -3.42
C ASP A 293 -4.86 18.15 -2.55
N LYS A 294 -5.94 18.95 -2.53
CA LYS A 294 -6.08 20.10 -1.64
C LYS A 294 -6.02 19.71 -0.18
N VAL A 295 -6.76 18.67 0.23
CA VAL A 295 -6.71 18.20 1.63
C VAL A 295 -5.31 17.71 1.99
N GLN A 296 -4.64 17.02 1.07
CA GLN A 296 -3.25 16.56 1.27
C GLN A 296 -2.24 17.71 1.33
N ASP A 297 -2.43 18.78 0.56
CA ASP A 297 -1.62 20.00 0.64
C ASP A 297 -1.77 20.65 2.01
N ASP A 298 -3.01 20.85 2.47
CA ASP A 298 -3.28 21.39 3.81
C ASP A 298 -2.65 20.52 4.92
N ILE A 299 -2.68 19.19 4.76
CA ILE A 299 -2.00 18.28 5.70
C ILE A 299 -0.50 18.53 5.65
N CYS A 300 0.12 18.56 4.47
CA CYS A 300 1.55 18.75 4.33
C CYS A 300 2.03 20.08 4.92
N GLU A 301 1.24 21.14 4.80
CA GLU A 301 1.54 22.47 5.39
C GLU A 301 1.61 22.44 6.93
N SER A 302 1.00 21.45 7.58
CA SER A 302 1.13 21.25 9.03
C SER A 302 2.45 20.61 9.45
N TRP A 303 3.27 20.14 8.49
CA TRP A 303 4.59 19.56 8.74
C TRP A 303 5.70 20.53 8.36
N SER A 304 6.88 20.33 8.96
CA SER A 304 8.07 21.05 8.52
C SER A 304 8.37 20.71 7.04
N PRO A 305 8.66 21.71 6.19
CA PRO A 305 9.05 21.48 4.79
C PRO A 305 10.38 20.74 4.66
N ASP A 306 11.15 20.59 5.75
CA ASP A 306 12.36 19.77 5.79
C ASP A 306 12.05 18.27 6.01
N LEU A 307 10.87 17.93 6.52
CA LEU A 307 10.45 16.56 6.82
C LEU A 307 9.51 16.01 5.75
N VAL A 308 8.52 16.79 5.32
CA VAL A 308 7.52 16.37 4.33
C VAL A 308 7.49 17.38 3.19
N VAL A 309 7.83 16.92 1.99
CA VAL A 309 7.96 17.76 0.80
C VAL A 309 6.91 17.36 -0.23
N ARG A 310 6.06 18.29 -0.66
CA ARG A 310 5.14 18.04 -1.79
C ARG A 310 5.84 18.10 -3.13
N ILE A 311 5.59 17.11 -3.98
CA ILE A 311 6.02 17.05 -5.37
C ILE A 311 4.80 17.14 -6.27
N ARG A 312 4.64 18.25 -7.00
CA ARG A 312 3.46 18.49 -7.81
C ARG A 312 3.56 17.87 -9.20
N LEU A 313 2.76 16.83 -9.45
CA LEU A 313 2.69 16.16 -10.74
C LEU A 313 2.19 17.08 -11.85
N ARG A 314 1.20 17.92 -11.54
CA ARG A 314 0.55 18.83 -12.50
C ARG A 314 1.49 19.89 -13.06
N ASP A 315 2.51 20.25 -12.28
CA ASP A 315 3.56 21.16 -12.74
C ASP A 315 4.53 20.50 -13.73
N ALA A 316 4.68 19.17 -13.65
CA ALA A 316 5.47 18.39 -14.62
C ALA A 316 4.65 18.01 -15.85
N ILE A 317 3.45 17.47 -15.64
CA ILE A 317 2.54 17.00 -16.69
C ILE A 317 1.10 17.39 -16.32
N PRO A 318 0.40 18.19 -17.15
CA PRO A 318 0.82 18.71 -18.46
C PRO A 318 1.78 19.91 -18.40
N GLY A 319 2.06 20.42 -17.20
CA GLY A 319 2.71 21.71 -16.97
C GLY A 319 1.74 22.69 -16.32
N THR A 320 2.29 23.60 -15.50
CA THR A 320 1.49 24.55 -14.73
C THR A 320 0.49 25.32 -15.60
N GLY A 321 -0.79 25.26 -15.23
CA GLY A 321 -1.88 25.96 -15.92
C GLY A 321 -2.23 25.42 -17.32
N LYS A 322 -1.64 24.30 -17.75
CA LYS A 322 -1.95 23.70 -19.05
C LYS A 322 -3.11 22.71 -18.96
N PRO A 323 -3.90 22.56 -20.05
CA PRO A 323 -4.96 21.56 -20.11
C PRO A 323 -4.38 20.14 -20.17
N TYR A 324 -5.22 19.16 -19.87
CA TYR A 324 -4.90 17.74 -19.99
C TYR A 324 -4.36 17.38 -21.39
N THR A 325 -3.39 16.46 -21.43
CA THR A 325 -2.84 15.92 -22.67
C THR A 325 -2.45 14.45 -22.52
N ASP A 326 -2.67 13.67 -23.59
CA ASP A 326 -2.18 12.29 -23.68
C ASP A 326 -0.68 12.24 -24.06
N PHE A 327 -0.13 13.33 -24.61
CA PHE A 327 1.22 13.41 -25.18
C PHE A 327 1.97 14.69 -24.78
N LEU A 328 3.29 14.59 -24.68
CA LEU A 328 4.19 15.74 -24.56
C LEU A 328 5.33 15.63 -25.58
N THR A 329 5.90 16.78 -25.95
CA THR A 329 7.17 16.83 -26.68
C THR A 329 8.32 16.69 -25.68
N SER A 330 9.17 15.67 -25.85
CA SER A 330 10.36 15.48 -25.03
C SER A 330 11.39 16.60 -25.28
N PRO A 331 12.38 16.78 -24.39
CA PRO A 331 13.50 17.70 -24.64
C PRO A 331 14.27 17.40 -25.94
N LEU A 332 14.19 16.16 -26.44
CA LEU A 332 14.81 15.71 -27.70
C LEU A 332 13.93 15.99 -28.94
N GLY A 333 12.74 16.55 -28.76
CA GLY A 333 11.80 16.88 -29.85
C GLY A 333 10.82 15.77 -30.23
N ASN A 334 10.93 14.58 -29.60
CA ASN A 334 10.07 13.44 -29.89
C ASN A 334 8.70 13.59 -29.19
N GLN A 335 7.62 13.15 -29.85
CA GLN A 335 6.31 13.03 -29.21
C GLN A 335 6.29 11.78 -28.34
N VAL A 336 6.05 11.97 -27.04
CA VAL A 336 6.00 10.90 -26.04
C VAL A 336 4.58 10.82 -25.50
N ARG A 337 3.99 9.63 -25.53
CA ARG A 337 2.72 9.36 -24.84
C ARG A 337 2.99 9.32 -23.35
N VAL A 338 2.37 10.22 -22.60
CA VAL A 338 2.58 10.35 -21.15
C VAL A 338 1.44 9.75 -20.34
N MET A 339 0.23 9.70 -20.90
CA MET A 339 -0.93 9.06 -20.28
C MET A 339 -1.31 7.79 -21.04
N SER A 340 -1.69 6.76 -20.28
CA SER A 340 -2.31 5.53 -20.78
C SER A 340 -3.66 5.83 -21.43
N GLU A 341 -4.21 4.84 -22.16
CA GLU A 341 -5.46 5.01 -22.92
C GLU A 341 -6.67 5.36 -22.04
N ASP A 342 -6.64 4.99 -20.76
CA ASP A 342 -7.68 5.34 -19.78
C ASP A 342 -7.67 6.81 -19.35
N GLY A 343 -6.64 7.56 -19.75
CA GLY A 343 -6.44 8.96 -19.41
C GLY A 343 -6.32 9.26 -17.92
N SER A 344 -6.00 8.26 -17.10
CA SER A 344 -5.88 8.36 -15.64
C SER A 344 -4.50 7.91 -15.15
N HIS A 345 -3.93 6.86 -15.75
CA HIS A 345 -2.61 6.36 -15.39
C HIS A 345 -1.52 6.93 -16.31
N PHE A 346 -0.34 7.22 -15.77
CA PHE A 346 0.83 7.50 -16.60
C PHE A 346 1.30 6.24 -17.32
N THR A 347 1.92 6.42 -18.48
CA THR A 347 2.84 5.42 -19.05
C THR A 347 4.14 5.42 -18.25
N VAL A 348 5.03 4.45 -18.46
CA VAL A 348 6.35 4.45 -17.79
C VAL A 348 7.19 5.65 -18.26
N GLU A 349 7.10 6.00 -19.54
CA GLU A 349 7.77 7.16 -20.14
C GLU A 349 7.18 8.47 -19.57
N GLY A 350 5.86 8.53 -19.39
CA GLY A 350 5.19 9.62 -18.68
C GLY A 350 5.65 9.74 -17.23
N GLY A 351 5.80 8.61 -16.53
CA GLY A 351 6.36 8.58 -15.18
C GLY A 351 7.80 9.09 -15.12
N GLN A 352 8.63 8.76 -16.11
CA GLN A 352 10.02 9.24 -16.20
C GLN A 352 10.08 10.77 -16.34
N ILE A 353 9.21 11.36 -17.17
CA ILE A 353 9.10 12.81 -17.32
C ILE A 353 8.51 13.44 -16.03
N ALA A 354 7.43 12.87 -15.50
CA ALA A 354 6.73 13.38 -14.32
C ALA A 354 7.59 13.38 -13.06
N MET A 355 8.52 12.42 -12.94
CA MET A 355 9.40 12.28 -11.78
C MET A 355 10.68 13.11 -11.85
N LYS A 356 10.91 13.84 -12.96
CA LYS A 356 12.09 14.72 -13.08
C LYS A 356 12.19 15.76 -11.96
N PRO A 357 11.12 16.47 -11.56
CA PRO A 357 11.23 17.43 -10.45
C PRO A 357 11.59 16.79 -9.11
N LEU A 358 11.10 15.57 -8.85
CA LEU A 358 11.50 14.79 -7.66
C LEU A 358 12.97 14.39 -7.75
N PHE A 359 13.43 13.87 -8.88
CA PHE A 359 14.83 13.48 -9.06
C PHE A 359 15.78 14.66 -8.84
N ASP A 360 15.46 15.83 -9.42
CA ASP A 360 16.21 17.06 -9.21
C ASP A 360 16.17 17.51 -7.75
N ARG A 361 15.04 17.28 -7.06
CA ARG A 361 14.90 17.59 -5.63
C ARG A 361 15.78 16.69 -4.78
N LEU A 362 15.79 15.38 -5.02
CA LEU A 362 16.69 14.43 -4.34
C LEU A 362 18.16 14.83 -4.51
N ALA A 363 18.58 15.20 -5.71
CA ALA A 363 19.94 15.65 -5.99
C ALA A 363 20.35 16.95 -5.25
N ARG A 364 19.39 17.81 -4.88
CA ARG A 364 19.64 19.01 -4.07
C ARG A 364 19.63 18.73 -2.57
N ASP A 365 18.80 17.79 -2.17
CA ASP A 365 18.45 17.54 -0.77
C ASP A 365 19.44 16.61 -0.06
N TYR A 366 20.22 15.83 -0.81
CA TYR A 366 21.21 14.89 -0.31
C TYR A 366 22.60 15.18 -0.87
N LEU A 367 23.64 14.73 -0.16
CA LEU A 367 25.03 14.91 -0.56
C LEU A 367 25.48 13.78 -1.49
N PHE A 368 26.11 14.13 -2.60
CA PHE A 368 26.66 13.16 -3.54
C PHE A 368 28.12 13.47 -3.87
N SER A 369 28.94 12.43 -4.01
CA SER A 369 30.32 12.58 -4.53
C SER A 369 30.34 12.78 -6.04
N GLU A 370 29.29 12.35 -6.73
CA GLU A 370 29.09 12.53 -8.16
C GLU A 370 27.65 12.96 -8.43
N VAL A 371 27.46 13.97 -9.27
CA VAL A 371 26.14 14.58 -9.46
C VAL A 371 25.22 13.56 -10.18
N PRO A 372 24.06 13.20 -9.62
CA PRO A 372 23.10 12.34 -10.29
C PRO A 372 22.61 12.98 -11.60
N VAL A 373 22.70 12.24 -12.71
CA VAL A 373 22.26 12.71 -14.03
C VAL A 373 21.01 11.96 -14.47
N ALA A 374 19.94 12.70 -14.71
CA ALA A 374 18.67 12.17 -15.21
C ALA A 374 18.81 11.64 -16.65
N LYS A 375 18.37 10.41 -16.89
CA LYS A 375 18.29 9.79 -18.22
C LYS A 375 16.87 9.89 -18.75
N PHE A 376 16.67 10.54 -19.89
CA PHE A 376 15.37 10.61 -20.55
C PHE A 376 15.21 9.48 -21.57
N PRO A 377 13.98 9.11 -21.95
CA PRO A 377 13.78 8.20 -23.08
C PRO A 377 14.32 8.86 -24.35
N ASP A 378 15.07 8.08 -25.14
CA ASP A 378 15.56 8.47 -26.47
C ASP A 378 14.39 8.80 -27.43
#